data_AF-A0A355YKE8-F1
#
_entry.id   AF-A0A355YKE8-F1
#
_cell.length_a   1.000
_cell.length_b   1.000
_cell.length_c   1.000
_cell.angle_alpha   90.00
_cell.angle_beta   90.00
_cell.angle_gamma   90.00
#
_symmetry.space_group_name_H-M   'P 1'
#
loop_
_entity.id
_entity.type
_entity.pdbx_description
1 polymer ?
#
loop_
_entity_poly.entity_id
_entity_poly.type
_entity_poly.pdbx_seq_one_letter_code
_entity_poly.pdbx_strand_id
1 'polypeptide(L)'
;DEGEELLIACNPSSWMSARFTEFYQLYKDHKIRFQIMTASTEDVIRRCGRGLSDVGFVHMMEPQRTSFEYKLERNHLQFVELKKVKAMLY
;
A
#
# COMPACT_ATOMS: atom_id res chain seq x y z
N ASP A 1 22.99 15.55 3.59
CA ASP A 1 22.62 14.58 2.56
C ASP A 1 21.56 13.62 3.07
N GLU A 2 20.32 14.08 3.20
CA GLU A 2 19.18 13.18 3.42
C GLU A 2 18.69 12.74 2.03
N GLY A 3 18.98 11.49 1.66
CA GLY A 3 18.36 10.89 0.48
C GLY A 3 16.84 10.82 0.70
N GLU A 4 16.08 10.97 -0.38
CA GLU A 4 14.61 10.85 -0.33
C GLU A 4 14.22 9.51 0.29
N GLU A 5 13.28 9.55 1.24
CA GLU A 5 12.74 8.37 1.90
C GLU A 5 11.29 8.18 1.44
N LEU A 6 10.93 6.94 1.10
CA LEU A 6 9.57 6.56 0.76
C LEU A 6 9.07 5.49 1.74
N LEU A 7 8.06 5.86 2.52
CA LEU A 7 7.42 5.05 3.54
C LEU A 7 6.18 4.37 2.96
N ILE A 8 6.22 3.04 2.85
CA ILE A 8 5.17 2.24 2.24
C ILE A 8 4.53 1.34 3.29
N ALA A 9 3.21 1.36 3.38
CA ALA A 9 2.43 0.41 4.16
C ALA A 9 1.60 -0.49 3.24
N CYS A 10 1.61 -1.80 3.44
CA CYS A 10 0.85 -2.71 2.60
C CYS A 10 0.20 -3.86 3.37
N ASN A 11 -0.86 -4.45 2.82
CA ASN A 11 -1.30 -5.77 3.31
C ASN A 11 -0.22 -6.83 3.05
N PRO A 12 -0.10 -7.86 3.91
CA PRO A 12 0.72 -9.04 3.60
C PRO A 12 0.32 -9.62 2.24
N SER A 13 1.28 -9.67 1.30
CA SER A 13 1.03 -10.13 -0.06
C SER A 13 2.33 -10.56 -0.72
N SER A 14 2.46 -11.85 -1.02
CA SER A 14 3.62 -12.41 -1.73
C SER A 14 3.80 -11.78 -3.11
N TRP A 15 2.68 -11.47 -3.79
CA TRP A 15 2.69 -10.75 -5.05
C TRP A 15 3.29 -9.35 -4.90
N MET A 16 2.90 -8.60 -3.85
CA MET A 16 3.47 -7.28 -3.57
C MET A 16 4.96 -7.38 -3.24
N SER A 17 5.36 -8.35 -2.40
CA SER A 17 6.77 -8.57 -2.06
C SER A 17 7.61 -8.84 -3.32
N ALA A 18 7.17 -9.73 -4.21
CA ALA A 18 7.88 -10.03 -5.45
C ALA A 18 7.99 -8.80 -6.36
N ARG A 19 6.88 -8.05 -6.55
CA ARG A 19 6.89 -6.81 -7.36
C ARG A 19 7.79 -5.74 -6.77
N PHE A 20 7.79 -5.59 -5.45
CA PHE A 20 8.64 -4.64 -4.78
C PHE A 20 10.12 -5.03 -4.89
N THR A 21 10.46 -6.31 -4.83
CA THR A 21 11.83 -6.79 -5.08
C THR A 21 12.30 -6.46 -6.49
N GLU A 22 11.48 -6.73 -7.51
CA GLU A 22 11.79 -6.35 -8.90
C GLU A 22 12.00 -4.84 -9.05
N PHE A 23 11.10 -4.04 -8.48
CA PHE A 23 11.18 -2.59 -8.48
C PHE A 23 12.47 -2.10 -7.78
N TYR A 24 12.74 -2.57 -6.57
CA TYR A 24 13.93 -2.17 -5.82
C TYR A 24 15.23 -2.48 -6.59
N GLN A 25 15.32 -3.63 -7.24
CA GLN A 25 16.48 -4.00 -8.04
C GLN A 25 16.71 -3.07 -9.25
N LEU A 26 15.64 -2.58 -9.87
CA LEU A 26 15.72 -1.65 -11.00
C LEU A 26 16.16 -0.24 -10.58
N TYR A 27 15.79 0.19 -9.37
CA TYR A 27 16.05 1.54 -8.87
C TYR A 27 17.12 1.61 -7.78
N LYS A 28 17.84 0.51 -7.49
CA LYS A 28 18.86 0.43 -6.43
C LYS A 28 19.97 1.48 -6.53
N ASP A 29 20.27 1.96 -7.73
CA ASP A 29 21.33 2.94 -7.97
C ASP A 29 20.85 4.39 -7.72
N HIS A 30 19.54 4.58 -7.49
CA HIS A 30 18.98 5.85 -7.06
C HIS A 30 19.18 5.99 -5.55
N LYS A 31 19.48 7.21 -5.08
CA LYS A 31 19.68 7.52 -3.66
C LYS A 31 18.34 7.63 -2.89
N ILE A 32 17.46 6.65 -3.06
CA ILE A 32 16.13 6.59 -2.43
C ILE A 32 16.13 5.46 -1.40
N ARG A 33 15.75 5.77 -0.16
CA ARG A 33 15.53 4.77 0.89
C ARG A 33 14.07 4.37 0.89
N PHE A 34 13.81 3.07 0.75
CA PHE A 34 12.45 2.55 0.84
C PHE A 34 12.26 1.84 2.18
N GLN A 35 11.22 2.21 2.92
CA GLN A 35 10.80 1.49 4.12
C GLN A 35 9.42 0.90 3.88
N ILE A 36 9.34 -0.43 3.84
CA ILE A 36 8.10 -1.17 3.66
C ILE A 36 7.65 -1.81 4.96
N MET A 37 6.37 -1.72 5.28
CA MET A 37 5.76 -2.45 6.39
C MET A 37 4.48 -3.17 6.00
N THR A 38 4.31 -4.36 6.57
CA THR A 38 3.08 -5.13 6.43
C THR A 38 2.11 -4.81 7.56
N ALA A 39 0.87 -4.47 7.22
CA ALA A 39 -0.18 -4.12 8.19
C ALA A 39 -1.58 -4.54 7.72
N SER A 40 -2.56 -4.48 8.63
CA SER A 40 -3.97 -4.65 8.27
C SER A 40 -4.45 -3.50 7.37
N THR A 41 -5.54 -3.67 6.62
CA THR A 41 -6.10 -2.61 5.76
C THR A 41 -6.46 -1.37 6.57
N GLU A 42 -6.97 -1.55 7.79
CA GLU A 42 -7.31 -0.45 8.69
C GLU A 42 -6.08 0.31 9.17
N ASP A 43 -4.99 -0.39 9.47
CA ASP A 43 -3.73 0.24 9.85
C ASP A 43 -3.07 0.96 8.69
N VAL A 44 -3.11 0.40 7.47
CA VAL A 44 -2.62 1.09 6.26
C VAL A 44 -3.35 2.41 6.06
N ILE A 45 -4.69 2.41 6.12
CA ILE A 45 -5.50 3.63 6.01
C ILE A 45 -5.13 4.62 7.13
N ARG A 46 -5.06 4.16 8.38
CA ARG A 46 -4.74 5.01 9.54
C ARG A 46 -3.36 5.65 9.42
N ARG A 47 -2.36 4.91 8.92
CA ARG A 47 -1.00 5.41 8.75
C ARG A 47 -0.91 6.45 7.65
N CYS A 48 -1.52 6.18 6.48
CA CYS A 48 -1.56 7.15 5.39
C CYS A 48 -2.31 8.42 5.82
N GLY A 49 -3.46 8.28 6.49
CA GLY A 49 -4.24 9.42 6.99
C GLY A 49 -3.53 10.25 8.07
N ARG A 50 -2.49 9.71 8.72
CA ARG A 50 -1.65 10.41 9.70
C ARG A 50 -0.30 10.87 9.13
N GLY A 51 -0.03 10.64 7.85
CA GLY A 51 1.27 10.94 7.23
C GLY A 51 2.43 10.08 7.75
N LEU A 52 2.15 8.92 8.35
CA LEU A 52 3.18 7.96 8.81
C LEU A 52 3.64 7.02 7.69
N SER A 53 2.96 7.07 6.55
CA SER A 53 3.30 6.34 5.32
C SER A 53 2.82 7.19 4.16
N ASP A 54 3.68 7.34 3.15
CA ASP A 54 3.41 8.15 1.96
C ASP A 54 2.43 7.45 1.04
N VAL A 55 2.52 6.11 0.96
CA VAL A 55 1.68 5.30 0.08
C VAL A 55 1.21 4.02 0.78
N GLY A 56 -0.07 3.70 0.57
CA GLY A 56 -0.73 2.50 1.07
C GLY A 56 -1.15 1.54 -0.04
N PHE A 57 -0.76 0.26 0.05
CA PHE A 57 -1.25 -0.78 -0.85
C PHE A 57 -2.16 -1.74 -0.13
N VAL A 58 -3.42 -1.81 -0.56
CA VAL A 58 -4.42 -2.67 0.08
C VAL A 58 -5.14 -3.55 -0.92
N HIS A 59 -5.65 -4.68 -0.43
CA HIS A 59 -6.61 -5.50 -1.13
C HIS A 59 -7.88 -5.64 -0.28
N MET A 60 -9.02 -5.77 -0.94
CA MET A 60 -10.31 -5.98 -0.30
C MET A 60 -11.24 -6.74 -1.24
N MET A 61 -12.26 -7.37 -0.67
CA MET A 61 -13.34 -7.98 -1.44
C MET A 61 -14.35 -6.89 -1.85
N GLU A 62 -15.01 -7.04 -3.00
CA GLU A 62 -16.00 -6.06 -3.48
C GLU A 62 -17.09 -5.71 -2.45
N PRO A 63 -17.64 -6.67 -1.67
CA PRO A 63 -18.63 -6.33 -0.63
C PRO A 63 -18.11 -5.39 0.46
N GLN A 64 -16.79 -5.25 0.62
CA GLN A 64 -16.18 -4.36 1.62
C GLN A 64 -15.97 -2.93 1.09
N ARG A 65 -16.20 -2.70 -0.22
CA ARG A 65 -15.87 -1.45 -0.93
C ARG A 65 -16.50 -0.22 -0.29
N THR A 66 -17.80 -0.24 -0.01
CA THR A 66 -18.51 0.92 0.57
C THR A 66 -17.97 1.29 1.95
N SER A 67 -17.70 0.31 2.81
CA SER A 67 -17.11 0.57 4.13
C SER A 67 -15.68 1.10 4.01
N PHE A 68 -14.93 0.61 3.03
CA PHE A 68 -13.58 1.07 2.75
C PHE A 68 -13.55 2.52 2.23
N GLU A 69 -14.41 2.87 1.27
CA GLU A 69 -14.54 4.23 0.73
C GLU A 69 -14.86 5.23 1.85
N TYR A 70 -15.80 4.90 2.74
CA TYR A 70 -16.10 5.74 3.92
C TYR A 70 -14.87 5.95 4.83
N LYS A 71 -14.05 4.91 5.04
CA LYS A 71 -12.83 5.02 5.84
C LYS A 71 -11.79 5.92 5.16
N LEU A 72 -11.67 5.86 3.83
CA LEU A 72 -10.75 6.72 3.09
C LEU A 72 -11.15 8.19 3.16
N GLU A 73 -12.43 8.50 2.92
CA GLU A 73 -12.96 9.86 2.99
C GLU A 73 -12.69 10.49 4.36
N ARG A 74 -12.95 9.74 5.44
CA ARG A 74 -12.68 10.19 6.82
C ARG A 74 -11.20 10.47 7.10
N ASN A 75 -10.29 9.84 6.35
CA ASN A 75 -8.85 10.02 6.49
C ASN A 75 -8.27 10.94 5.39
N HIS A 76 -9.11 11.59 4.57
CA HIS A 76 -8.71 12.44 3.45
C HIS A 76 -7.80 11.73 2.44
N LEU A 77 -8.05 10.44 2.19
CA LEU A 77 -7.27 9.62 1.27
C LEU A 77 -8.02 9.38 -0.03
N GLN A 78 -7.26 9.24 -1.12
CA GLN A 78 -7.76 8.77 -2.40
C GLN A 78 -7.33 7.32 -2.62
N PHE A 79 -8.17 6.55 -3.30
CA PHE A 79 -7.86 5.18 -3.71
C PHE A 79 -7.90 5.05 -5.21
N VAL A 80 -6.86 4.40 -5.76
CA VAL A 80 -6.71 4.10 -7.17
C VAL A 80 -6.70 2.59 -7.34
N GLU A 81 -7.67 2.08 -8.10
CA GLU A 81 -7.76 0.65 -8.39
C GLU A 81 -6.61 0.24 -9.33
N LEU A 82 -5.69 -0.59 -8.83
CA LEU A 82 -4.57 -1.10 -9.63
C LEU A 82 -4.94 -2.35 -10.43
N LYS A 83 -5.72 -3.24 -9.83
CA LYS A 83 -6.14 -4.51 -10.44
C LYS A 83 -7.37 -5.08 -9.73
N LYS A 84 -8.35 -5.53 -10.51
CA LYS A 84 -9.47 -6.35 -10.03
C LYS A 84 -9.25 -7.81 -10.40
N VAL A 85 -9.32 -8.69 -9.41
CA VAL A 85 -9.18 -10.14 -9.60
C VAL A 85 -10.41 -10.86 -9.08
N LYS A 86 -10.84 -11.93 -9.74
CA LYS A 86 -11.86 -12.83 -9.20
C LYS A 86 -11.22 -13.64 -8.08
N ALA A 87 -11.83 -13.61 -6.89
CA ALA A 87 -11.42 -14.47 -5.79
C ALA A 87 -11.63 -15.93 -6.22
N MET A 88 -10.56 -16.72 -6.26
CA MET A 88 -10.64 -18.16 -6.41
C MET A 88 -10.45 -18.77 -5.02
N LEU A 89 -11.52 -19.34 -4.48
CA LEU A 89 -11.44 -20.19 -3.30
C LEU A 89 -10.96 -21.56 -3.79
N TYR A 90 -9.80 -22.00 -3.31
CA TYR A 90 -9.28 -23.35 -3.52
C TYR A 90 -9.76 -24.27 -2.40
#